data_AF-A0A7V3CV21-F1
#
_entry.id   AF-A0A7V3CV21-F1
#
_cell.length_a   1.000
_cell.length_b   1.000
_cell.length_c   1.000
_cell.angle_alpha   90.00
_cell.angle_beta   90.00
_cell.angle_gamma   90.00
#
_symmetry.space_group_name_H-M   'P 1'
#
loop_
_entity.id
_entity.type
_entity.pdbx_description
1 polymer ?
#
loop_
_entity_poly.entity_id
_entity_poly.type
_entity_poly.pdbx_seq_one_letter_code
_entity_poly.pdbx_strand_id
1 'polypeptide(L)'
;MKTFLIHTLKFFIPLVILLIPLDYLMSYYLSQSNDYPGEIEVWNDIYNSNATCDMAVYGSSRAWAHIDPKIMKDSLKLDVYNFGMDGHNFWLQYLRHLEFLKHNPLPKTIILSVDVFTLQKRTELYQQSQFLPYMLWNSNIQKYTSSYIGFKNSDYYIPLLRYSGKTQSLKTILKNMFRGGSEEKYRNRGFL
;
A
#
# COMPACT_ATOMS: atom_id res chain seq x y z
N MET A 1 -39.16 -19.33 -14.80
CA MET A 1 -38.34 -18.56 -13.83
C MET A 1 -36.88 -19.03 -13.75
N LYS A 2 -36.60 -20.33 -13.51
CA LYS A 2 -35.22 -20.84 -13.44
C LYS A 2 -34.38 -20.55 -14.71
N THR A 3 -34.95 -20.81 -15.87
CA THR A 3 -34.29 -20.54 -17.17
C THR A 3 -33.97 -19.04 -17.32
N PHE A 4 -34.88 -18.15 -16.96
CA PHE A 4 -34.65 -16.70 -17.00
C PHE A 4 -33.49 -16.28 -16.10
N LEU A 5 -33.47 -16.69 -14.82
CA LEU A 5 -32.36 -16.40 -13.91
C LEU A 5 -31.01 -16.91 -14.44
N ILE A 6 -30.98 -18.13 -15.00
CA ILE A 6 -29.75 -18.70 -15.55
C ILE A 6 -29.22 -17.85 -16.71
N HIS A 7 -30.10 -17.40 -17.61
CA HIS A 7 -29.68 -16.54 -18.73
C HIS A 7 -29.25 -15.16 -18.25
N THR A 8 -29.93 -14.57 -17.26
CA THR A 8 -29.51 -13.31 -16.63
C THR A 8 -28.13 -13.44 -15.98
N LEU A 9 -27.87 -14.50 -15.21
CA LEU A 9 -26.55 -14.73 -14.61
C LEU A 9 -25.47 -14.90 -15.68
N LYS A 10 -25.74 -15.71 -16.72
CA LYS A 10 -24.82 -15.90 -17.86
C LYS A 10 -24.49 -14.58 -18.57
N PHE A 11 -25.45 -13.67 -18.66
CA PHE A 11 -25.25 -12.35 -19.26
C PHE A 11 -24.26 -11.49 -18.44
N PHE A 12 -24.27 -11.58 -17.12
CA PHE A 12 -23.37 -10.80 -16.26
C PHE A 12 -21.97 -11.42 -16.08
N ILE A 13 -21.79 -12.72 -16.33
CA ILE A 13 -20.49 -13.40 -16.16
C ILE A 13 -19.36 -12.69 -16.94
N PRO A 14 -19.50 -12.38 -18.25
CA PRO A 14 -18.46 -11.68 -19.00
C PRO A 14 -18.12 -10.32 -18.41
N LEU A 15 -19.13 -9.58 -17.91
CA LEU A 15 -18.93 -8.28 -17.29
C LEU A 15 -18.07 -8.42 -16.03
N VAL A 16 -18.38 -9.38 -15.16
CA VAL A 16 -17.61 -9.65 -13.92
C VAL A 16 -16.18 -10.05 -14.24
N ILE A 17 -15.98 -10.90 -15.25
CA ILE A 17 -14.64 -11.31 -15.70
C ILE A 17 -13.83 -10.09 -16.15
N LEU A 18 -14.45 -9.14 -16.86
CA LEU A 18 -13.80 -7.93 -17.34
C LEU A 18 -13.43 -6.94 -16.21
N LEU A 19 -14.10 -6.99 -15.06
CA LEU A 19 -13.76 -6.12 -13.93
C LEU A 19 -12.37 -6.43 -13.36
N ILE A 20 -11.94 -7.69 -13.38
CA ILE A 20 -10.65 -8.13 -12.81
C ILE A 20 -9.45 -7.48 -13.53
N PRO A 21 -9.26 -7.63 -14.85
CA PRO A 21 -8.13 -6.99 -15.54
C PRO A 21 -8.22 -5.46 -15.47
N LEU A 22 -9.42 -4.88 -15.51
CA LEU A 22 -9.58 -3.43 -15.37
C LEU A 22 -9.15 -2.94 -13.98
N ASP A 23 -9.41 -3.73 -12.95
CA ASP A 23 -8.97 -3.45 -11.58
C ASP A 23 -7.45 -3.49 -11.43
N TYR A 24 -6.80 -4.52 -11.98
CA TYR A 24 -5.35 -4.59 -12.00
C TYR A 24 -4.74 -3.43 -12.80
N LEU A 25 -5.35 -3.04 -13.91
CA LEU A 25 -4.92 -1.90 -14.72
C LEU A 25 -5.01 -0.58 -13.94
N MET A 26 -6.14 -0.33 -13.27
CA MET A 26 -6.32 0.84 -12.41
C MET A 26 -5.36 0.83 -11.23
N SER A 27 -5.14 -0.33 -10.61
CA SER A 27 -4.19 -0.51 -9.53
C SER A 27 -2.77 -0.22 -9.97
N TYR A 28 -2.37 -0.72 -11.14
CA TYR A 28 -1.06 -0.48 -11.73
C TYR A 28 -0.82 1.02 -11.96
N TYR A 29 -1.75 1.72 -12.63
CA TYR A 29 -1.57 3.15 -12.89
C TYR A 29 -1.60 4.01 -11.61
N LEU A 30 -2.41 3.63 -10.61
CA LEU A 30 -2.36 4.30 -9.32
C LEU A 30 -1.03 4.04 -8.60
N SER A 31 -0.50 2.82 -8.71
CA SER A 31 0.77 2.46 -8.08
C SER A 31 1.95 3.22 -8.68
N GLN A 32 1.87 3.73 -9.91
CA GLN A 32 2.93 4.58 -10.50
C GLN A 32 2.99 6.02 -9.93
N SER A 33 2.17 6.36 -8.94
CA SER A 33 2.14 7.69 -8.34
C SER A 33 3.07 7.82 -7.13
N ASN A 34 3.52 9.05 -6.89
CA ASN A 34 4.25 9.42 -5.68
C ASN A 34 3.32 10.02 -4.61
N ASP A 35 2.00 9.80 -4.76
CA ASP A 35 0.99 10.29 -3.83
C ASP A 35 1.30 9.78 -2.40
N TYR A 36 0.77 10.49 -1.40
CA TYR A 36 0.95 10.18 0.02
C TYR A 36 2.43 10.24 0.43
N PRO A 37 3.05 11.43 0.38
CA PRO A 37 4.51 11.62 0.42
C PRO A 37 5.37 10.39 0.05
N GLY A 38 5.15 9.71 -1.07
CA GLY A 38 5.89 8.50 -1.48
C GLY A 38 5.59 7.20 -0.72
N GLU A 39 4.50 7.09 0.06
CA GLU A 39 4.11 5.84 0.74
C GLU A 39 3.81 4.73 -0.29
N ILE A 40 3.20 5.08 -1.44
CA ILE A 40 2.98 4.14 -2.55
C ILE A 40 4.32 3.61 -3.10
N GLU A 41 5.37 4.42 -3.11
CA GLU A 41 6.71 3.98 -3.55
C GLU A 41 7.29 2.92 -2.62
N VAL A 42 7.12 3.08 -1.29
CA VAL A 42 7.54 2.05 -0.31
C VAL A 42 6.76 0.77 -0.49
N TRP A 43 5.44 0.85 -0.70
CA TRP A 43 4.63 -0.33 -1.01
C TRP A 43 5.07 -0.98 -2.32
N ASN A 44 5.33 -0.22 -3.39
CA ASN A 44 5.87 -0.77 -4.63
C ASN A 44 7.22 -1.44 -4.42
N ASP A 45 8.12 -0.84 -3.67
CA ASP A 45 9.43 -1.43 -3.41
C ASP A 45 9.27 -2.76 -2.66
N ILE A 46 8.31 -2.84 -1.72
CA ILE A 46 7.94 -4.10 -1.06
C ILE A 46 7.44 -5.14 -2.07
N TYR A 47 6.37 -4.85 -2.82
CA TYR A 47 5.70 -5.81 -3.69
C TYR A 47 6.56 -6.25 -4.89
N ASN A 48 7.49 -5.40 -5.32
CA ASN A 48 8.43 -5.68 -6.41
C ASN A 48 9.78 -6.23 -5.92
N SER A 49 9.91 -6.59 -4.63
CA SER A 49 11.14 -7.14 -4.03
C SER A 49 12.36 -6.19 -4.05
N ASN A 50 12.14 -4.87 -4.22
CA ASN A 50 13.17 -3.84 -4.24
C ASN A 50 13.49 -3.27 -2.84
N ALA A 51 12.79 -3.71 -1.79
CA ALA A 51 12.97 -3.26 -0.41
C ALA A 51 13.96 -4.12 0.41
N THR A 52 14.70 -5.03 -0.24
CA THR A 52 15.69 -5.89 0.42
C THR A 52 16.71 -5.07 1.22
N CYS A 53 16.94 -5.46 2.48
CA CYS A 53 17.83 -4.80 3.42
C CYS A 53 18.36 -5.76 4.48
N ASP A 54 19.53 -5.46 5.02
CA ASP A 54 20.04 -6.08 6.25
C ASP A 54 19.34 -5.52 7.49
N MET A 55 18.96 -4.24 7.44
CA MET A 55 18.35 -3.51 8.55
C MET A 55 17.07 -2.80 8.12
N ALA A 56 15.96 -3.15 8.77
CA ALA A 56 14.65 -2.54 8.53
C ALA A 56 14.32 -1.56 9.66
N VAL A 57 14.02 -0.30 9.32
CA VAL A 57 13.61 0.72 10.28
C VAL A 57 12.09 0.90 10.19
N TYR A 58 11.38 0.81 11.31
CA TYR A 58 9.95 1.08 11.42
C TYR A 58 9.68 2.19 12.42
N GLY A 59 8.50 2.79 12.31
CA GLY A 59 7.98 3.78 13.26
C GLY A 59 6.93 4.66 12.60
N SER A 60 6.55 5.73 13.31
CA SER A 60 5.59 6.73 12.84
C SER A 60 6.25 7.75 11.90
N SER A 61 5.64 8.93 11.77
CA SER A 61 6.20 10.08 11.05
C SER A 61 7.62 10.46 11.50
N ARG A 62 7.97 10.21 12.77
CA ARG A 62 9.33 10.44 13.28
C ARG A 62 10.38 9.54 12.63
N ALA A 63 10.09 8.24 12.47
CA ALA A 63 11.01 7.34 11.80
C ALA A 63 11.16 7.73 10.33
N TRP A 64 10.02 7.93 9.67
CA TRP A 64 9.90 8.37 8.29
C TRP A 64 10.74 9.63 8.00
N ALA A 65 10.65 10.66 8.85
CA ALA A 65 11.24 11.96 8.57
C ALA A 65 12.65 12.16 9.16
N HIS A 66 13.03 11.45 10.23
CA HIS A 66 14.29 11.73 10.95
C HIS A 66 15.36 10.64 10.84
N ILE A 67 15.02 9.43 10.37
CA ILE A 67 15.99 8.34 10.28
C ILE A 67 16.42 8.15 8.83
N ASP A 68 17.58 8.73 8.48
CA ASP A 68 18.15 8.63 7.14
C ASP A 68 18.90 7.29 6.95
N PRO A 69 18.40 6.38 6.08
CA PRO A 69 19.05 5.09 5.82
C PRO A 69 20.44 5.25 5.17
N LYS A 70 20.72 6.36 4.49
CA LYS A 70 22.02 6.64 3.86
C LYS A 70 23.09 6.87 4.93
N ILE A 71 22.81 7.70 5.94
CA ILE A 71 23.73 7.94 7.06
C ILE A 71 24.02 6.63 7.81
N MET A 72 22.99 5.82 8.02
CA MET A 72 23.14 4.51 8.67
C MET A 72 23.98 3.54 7.84
N LYS A 73 23.74 3.47 6.52
CA LYS A 73 24.53 2.66 5.60
C LYS A 73 26.00 3.10 5.58
N ASP A 74 26.25 4.40 5.53
CA ASP A 74 27.61 4.96 5.52
C ASP A 74 28.37 4.62 6.82
N SER A 75 27.70 4.64 7.96
CA SER A 75 28.31 4.39 9.27
C SER A 75 28.44 2.89 9.60
N LEU A 76 27.41 2.10 9.31
CA LEU A 76 27.30 0.70 9.73
C LEU A 76 27.71 -0.29 8.64
N LYS A 77 27.83 0.16 7.38
CA LYS A 77 28.12 -0.66 6.20
C LYS A 77 27.10 -1.79 5.99
N LEU A 78 25.85 -1.54 6.36
CA LEU A 78 24.70 -2.44 6.15
C LEU A 78 23.71 -1.80 5.19
N ASP A 79 23.01 -2.62 4.40
CA ASP A 79 21.91 -2.11 3.60
C ASP A 79 20.70 -1.82 4.49
N VAL A 80 20.29 -0.55 4.54
CA VAL A 80 19.18 -0.08 5.38
C VAL A 80 17.98 0.31 4.50
N TYR A 81 16.77 0.05 4.96
CA TYR A 81 15.53 0.56 4.36
C TYR A 81 14.64 1.15 5.45
N ASN A 82 14.08 2.34 5.20
CA ASN A 82 13.17 3.02 6.11
C ASN A 82 11.71 2.72 5.74
N PHE A 83 11.02 1.95 6.57
CA PHE A 83 9.61 1.61 6.43
C PHE A 83 8.69 2.49 7.30
N GLY A 84 9.23 3.57 7.89
CA GLY A 84 8.48 4.56 8.65
C GLY A 84 7.23 5.01 7.90
N MET A 85 6.12 5.15 8.62
CA MET A 85 4.82 5.42 8.00
C MET A 85 4.16 6.63 8.67
N ASP A 86 3.86 7.65 7.86
CA ASP A 86 3.34 8.92 8.37
C ASP A 86 1.96 8.73 9.03
N GLY A 87 1.78 9.29 10.22
CA GLY A 87 0.49 9.30 10.93
C GLY A 87 -0.03 7.93 11.40
N HIS A 88 0.83 6.90 11.41
CA HIS A 88 0.44 5.52 11.67
C HIS A 88 1.09 4.90 12.90
N ASN A 89 0.34 4.00 13.54
CA ASN A 89 0.69 3.30 14.78
C ASN A 89 1.23 1.89 14.50
N PHE A 90 1.53 1.16 15.59
CA PHE A 90 2.15 -0.16 15.52
C PHE A 90 1.41 -1.16 14.60
N TRP A 91 0.08 -1.19 14.60
CA TRP A 91 -0.68 -2.18 13.81
C TRP A 91 -0.46 -2.04 12.31
N LEU A 92 -0.42 -0.81 11.80
CA LEU A 92 -0.23 -0.58 10.36
C LEU A 92 1.26 -0.63 9.98
N GLN A 93 2.17 -0.31 10.90
CA GLN A 93 3.61 -0.62 10.74
C GLN A 93 3.84 -2.14 10.65
N TYR A 94 3.13 -2.92 11.48
CA TYR A 94 3.19 -4.38 11.46
C TYR A 94 2.55 -4.96 10.20
N LEU A 95 1.44 -4.39 9.70
CA LEU A 95 0.91 -4.72 8.37
C LEU A 95 1.99 -4.58 7.29
N ARG A 96 2.69 -3.45 7.26
CA ARG A 96 3.78 -3.21 6.30
C ARG A 96 4.90 -4.24 6.43
N HIS A 97 5.27 -4.58 7.66
CA HIS A 97 6.24 -5.63 7.92
C HIS A 97 5.79 -7.00 7.37
N LEU A 98 4.53 -7.37 7.58
CA LEU A 98 3.99 -8.63 7.08
C LEU A 98 3.96 -8.70 5.55
N GLU A 99 3.62 -7.61 4.87
CA GLU A 99 3.72 -7.57 3.41
C GLU A 99 5.18 -7.61 2.94
N PHE A 100 6.07 -6.90 3.63
CA PHE A 100 7.50 -6.98 3.36
C PHE A 100 8.01 -8.43 3.41
N LEU A 101 7.67 -9.20 4.44
CA LEU A 101 8.08 -10.60 4.59
C LEU A 101 7.53 -11.55 3.51
N LYS A 102 6.41 -11.21 2.85
CA LYS A 102 5.87 -12.01 1.73
C LYS A 102 6.69 -11.87 0.45
N HIS A 103 7.34 -10.72 0.27
CA HIS A 103 7.95 -10.34 -1.00
C HIS A 103 9.46 -10.13 -0.92
N ASN A 104 10.04 -10.02 0.27
CA ASN A 104 11.46 -9.72 0.47
C ASN A 104 12.08 -10.67 1.51
N PRO A 105 13.41 -10.90 1.45
CA PRO A 105 14.12 -11.66 2.48
C PRO A 105 14.02 -11.02 3.87
N LEU A 106 14.14 -11.84 4.91
CA LEU A 106 14.19 -11.38 6.31
C LEU A 106 15.40 -10.47 6.56
N PRO A 107 15.22 -9.28 7.18
CA PRO A 107 16.34 -8.46 7.62
C PRO A 107 17.01 -9.13 8.82
N LYS A 108 18.30 -8.86 8.98
CA LYS A 108 19.09 -9.31 10.14
C LYS A 108 18.74 -8.51 11.39
N THR A 109 18.33 -7.25 11.23
CA THR A 109 18.03 -6.35 12.34
C THR A 109 16.78 -5.53 12.06
N ILE A 110 15.95 -5.34 13.09
CA ILE A 110 14.80 -4.45 13.05
C ILE A 110 15.03 -3.34 14.08
N ILE A 111 14.89 -2.09 13.65
CA ILE A 111 14.85 -0.92 14.53
C ILE A 111 13.41 -0.42 14.54
N LEU A 112 12.79 -0.38 15.72
CA LEU A 112 11.46 0.19 15.90
C LEU A 112 11.56 1.49 16.69
N SER A 113 11.34 2.61 16.00
CA SER A 113 11.20 3.92 16.65
C SER A 113 9.83 4.01 17.29
N VAL A 114 9.80 4.10 18.61
CA VAL A 114 8.59 4.17 19.43
C VAL A 114 8.40 5.56 20.01
N ASP A 115 7.14 5.92 20.22
CA ASP A 115 6.73 7.20 20.78
C ASP A 115 5.41 7.06 21.54
N VAL A 116 4.98 8.15 22.17
CA VAL A 116 3.76 8.20 23.00
C VAL A 116 2.47 7.80 22.27
N PHE A 117 2.45 7.83 20.93
CA PHE A 117 1.29 7.49 20.11
C PHE A 117 1.40 6.10 19.46
N THR A 118 2.53 5.40 19.62
CA THR A 118 2.79 4.14 18.92
C THR A 118 1.75 3.07 19.20
N LEU A 119 1.22 3.03 20.42
CA LEU A 119 0.18 2.10 20.84
C LEU A 119 -1.23 2.72 20.83
N GLN A 120 -1.36 3.99 20.43
CA GLN A 120 -2.66 4.63 20.33
C GLN A 120 -3.30 4.31 18.98
N LYS A 121 -4.51 3.73 19.03
CA LYS A 121 -5.29 3.47 17.82
C LYS A 121 -6.15 4.65 17.42
N ARG A 122 -6.06 5.05 16.15
CA ARG A 122 -6.91 6.07 15.53
C ARG A 122 -8.22 5.43 15.07
N THR A 123 -9.28 6.22 15.02
CA THR A 123 -10.58 5.79 14.48
C THR A 123 -10.54 5.73 12.96
N GLU A 124 -10.10 6.81 12.31
CA GLU A 124 -10.01 6.92 10.85
C GLU A 124 -8.73 6.28 10.29
N LEU A 125 -8.84 5.70 9.10
CA LEU A 125 -7.70 5.22 8.33
C LEU A 125 -7.05 6.37 7.57
N TYR A 126 -6.05 6.99 8.20
CA TYR A 126 -5.31 8.10 7.61
C TYR A 126 -4.64 7.68 6.30
N GLN A 127 -4.74 8.54 5.27
CA GLN A 127 -4.21 8.27 3.93
C GLN A 127 -4.61 6.89 3.37
N GLN A 128 -5.83 6.42 3.66
CA GLN A 128 -6.35 5.12 3.22
C GLN A 128 -6.10 4.78 1.75
N SER A 129 -6.09 5.78 0.86
CA SER A 129 -5.92 5.57 -0.57
C SER A 129 -4.55 4.97 -0.94
N GLN A 130 -3.54 5.04 -0.07
CA GLN A 130 -2.25 4.35 -0.27
C GLN A 130 -2.39 2.83 -0.38
N PHE A 131 -3.44 2.24 0.21
CA PHE A 131 -3.67 0.80 0.20
C PHE A 131 -4.41 0.32 -1.06
N LEU A 132 -5.07 1.22 -1.80
CA LEU A 132 -5.96 0.85 -2.92
C LEU A 132 -5.29 -0.05 -3.96
N PRO A 133 -4.04 0.18 -4.41
CA PRO A 133 -3.45 -0.69 -5.44
C PRO A 133 -3.24 -2.14 -4.99
N TYR A 134 -3.15 -2.39 -3.68
CA TYR A 134 -2.70 -3.66 -3.12
C TYR A 134 -3.79 -4.45 -2.38
N MET A 135 -4.99 -3.87 -2.28
CA MET A 135 -6.03 -4.31 -1.35
C MET A 135 -6.89 -5.47 -1.86
N LEU A 136 -7.05 -5.64 -3.18
CA LEU A 136 -7.93 -6.67 -3.75
C LEU A 136 -7.47 -8.06 -3.30
N TRP A 137 -8.32 -8.75 -2.52
CA TRP A 137 -8.07 -10.09 -1.98
C TRP A 137 -6.83 -10.21 -1.08
N ASN A 138 -6.32 -9.09 -0.56
CA ASN A 138 -5.22 -9.11 0.40
C ASN A 138 -5.73 -9.24 1.84
N SER A 139 -5.58 -10.44 2.40
CA SER A 139 -6.05 -10.77 3.75
C SER A 139 -5.36 -9.98 4.86
N ASN A 140 -4.08 -9.63 4.70
CA ASN A 140 -3.37 -8.82 5.69
C ASN A 140 -3.89 -7.39 5.67
N ILE A 141 -3.97 -6.76 4.50
CA ILE A 141 -4.52 -5.39 4.39
C ILE A 141 -5.93 -5.37 4.97
N GLN A 142 -6.80 -6.32 4.61
CA GLN A 142 -8.13 -6.42 5.21
C GLN A 142 -8.08 -6.53 6.74
N LYS A 143 -7.32 -7.48 7.28
CA LYS A 143 -7.25 -7.73 8.73
C LYS A 143 -6.82 -6.49 9.51
N TYR A 144 -5.84 -5.75 9.00
CA TYR A 144 -5.27 -4.60 9.71
C TYR A 144 -5.97 -3.27 9.39
N THR A 145 -6.73 -3.15 8.29
CA THR A 145 -7.42 -1.89 7.93
C THR A 145 -8.93 -1.91 8.18
N SER A 146 -9.60 -3.08 8.21
CA SER A 146 -11.07 -3.19 8.34
C SER A 146 -11.64 -2.69 9.67
N SER A 147 -10.80 -2.60 10.70
CA SER A 147 -11.19 -2.10 12.02
C SER A 147 -11.09 -0.59 12.17
N TYR A 148 -10.69 0.12 11.11
CA TYR A 148 -10.70 1.57 11.01
C TYR A 148 -11.93 2.04 10.22
N ILE A 149 -12.33 3.28 10.43
CA ILE A 149 -13.27 3.97 9.56
C ILE A 149 -12.52 4.32 8.27
N GLY A 150 -12.88 3.67 7.17
CA GLY A 150 -12.27 3.93 5.86
C GLY A 150 -12.80 3.06 4.73
N PHE A 151 -12.68 1.74 4.88
CA PHE A 151 -13.11 0.75 3.88
C PHE A 151 -14.28 -0.08 4.36
N LYS A 152 -15.16 -0.45 3.44
CA LYS A 152 -16.23 -1.43 3.65
C LYS A 152 -15.70 -2.83 3.35
N ASN A 153 -16.33 -3.86 3.94
CA ASN A 153 -15.98 -5.25 3.66
C ASN A 153 -16.00 -5.59 2.16
N SER A 154 -16.94 -5.02 1.40
CA SER A 154 -17.04 -5.22 -0.05
C SER A 154 -15.84 -4.70 -0.83
N ASP A 155 -15.16 -3.67 -0.33
CA ASP A 155 -14.04 -3.01 -1.02
C ASP A 155 -12.82 -3.93 -1.16
N TYR A 156 -12.70 -4.94 -0.27
CA TYR A 156 -11.61 -5.92 -0.29
C TYR A 156 -11.84 -7.07 -1.28
N TYR A 157 -13.07 -7.31 -1.72
CA TYR A 157 -13.43 -8.51 -2.47
C TYR A 157 -13.99 -8.25 -3.87
N ILE A 158 -14.68 -7.12 -4.08
CA ILE A 158 -15.33 -6.81 -5.35
C ILE A 158 -14.39 -5.92 -6.17
N PRO A 159 -13.91 -6.39 -7.34
CA PRO A 159 -13.07 -5.56 -8.21
C PRO A 159 -13.73 -4.21 -8.53
N LEU A 160 -12.91 -3.18 -8.65
CA LEU A 160 -13.23 -1.77 -8.89
C LEU A 160 -14.00 -1.04 -7.79
N LEU A 161 -14.68 -1.76 -6.89
CA LEU A 161 -15.58 -1.12 -5.93
C LEU A 161 -14.87 -0.14 -4.99
N ARG A 162 -13.65 -0.47 -4.56
CA ARG A 162 -12.83 0.37 -3.67
C ARG A 162 -12.44 1.74 -4.25
N TYR A 163 -12.53 1.91 -5.57
CA TYR A 163 -12.28 3.19 -6.24
C TYR A 163 -13.52 4.08 -6.30
N SER A 164 -14.70 3.56 -5.97
CA SER A 164 -15.94 4.32 -5.96
C SER A 164 -15.85 5.50 -4.99
N GLY A 165 -16.16 6.70 -5.47
CA GLY A 165 -16.05 7.94 -4.70
C GLY A 165 -14.62 8.43 -4.42
N LYS A 166 -13.56 7.76 -4.91
CA LYS A 166 -12.16 8.18 -4.74
C LYS A 166 -11.70 9.09 -5.88
N THR A 167 -12.37 10.24 -6.04
CA THR A 167 -12.16 11.15 -7.18
C THR A 167 -10.69 11.54 -7.39
N GLN A 168 -9.93 11.76 -6.31
CA GLN A 168 -8.50 12.11 -6.42
C GLN A 168 -7.68 10.95 -7.00
N SER A 169 -7.85 9.73 -6.47
CA SER A 169 -7.16 8.54 -6.98
C SER A 169 -7.53 8.26 -8.44
N LEU A 170 -8.78 8.48 -8.84
CA LEU A 170 -9.21 8.35 -10.23
C LEU A 170 -8.54 9.38 -11.16
N LYS A 171 -8.37 10.63 -10.71
CA LYS A 171 -7.61 11.65 -11.46
C LYS A 171 -6.15 11.24 -11.61
N THR A 172 -5.51 10.73 -10.55
CA THR A 172 -4.13 10.22 -10.60
C THR A 172 -4.00 9.07 -11.60
N ILE A 173 -4.93 8.10 -11.58
CA ILE A 173 -4.96 6.98 -12.54
C ILE A 173 -5.02 7.49 -13.98
N LEU A 174 -5.95 8.40 -14.28
CA LEU A 174 -6.10 8.95 -15.63
C LEU A 174 -4.84 9.72 -16.06
N LYS A 175 -4.29 10.57 -15.18
CA LYS A 175 -3.04 11.30 -15.42
C LYS A 175 -1.91 10.34 -15.80
N ASN A 176 -1.72 9.28 -15.02
CA ASN A 176 -0.63 8.32 -15.23
C ASN A 176 -0.83 7.47 -16.49
N MET A 177 -2.08 7.16 -16.85
CA MET A 177 -2.42 6.44 -18.07
C MET A 177 -2.02 7.22 -19.33
N PHE A 178 -2.26 8.55 -19.36
CA PHE A 178 -1.92 9.39 -20.52
C PHE A 178 -0.47 9.86 -20.56
N ARG A 179 0.23 9.92 -19.42
CA ARG A 179 1.61 10.45 -19.35
C ARG A 179 2.68 9.43 -19.74
N GLY A 180 2.38 8.12 -19.70
CA GLY A 180 3.26 7.07 -20.23
C GLY A 180 4.59 6.83 -19.48
N GLY A 181 4.74 7.28 -18.23
CA GLY A 181 5.96 7.06 -17.44
C GLY A 181 5.83 7.41 -15.95
N SER A 182 6.63 6.74 -15.12
CA SER A 182 6.69 6.92 -13.66
C SER A 182 7.20 8.31 -13.28
N GLU A 183 6.68 8.89 -12.19
CA GLU A 183 7.27 10.11 -11.60
C GLU A 183 8.67 9.80 -11.02
N GLU A 184 9.53 10.82 -10.96
CA GLU A 184 10.83 10.70 -10.27
C GLU A 184 10.55 10.38 -8.80
N LYS A 185 11.16 9.33 -8.25
CA LYS A 185 10.84 8.84 -6.90
C LYS A 185 10.97 9.96 -5.85
N TYR A 186 9.94 10.12 -5.03
CA TYR A 186 9.93 11.02 -3.88
C TYR A 186 10.71 10.45 -2.70
N ARG A 187 10.82 9.11 -2.59
CA ARG A 187 11.60 8.42 -1.56
C ARG A 187 12.70 7.56 -2.16
N ASN A 188 13.91 7.74 -1.65
CA ASN A 188 15.03 6.83 -1.85
C ASN A 188 15.22 5.93 -0.62
N ARG A 189 15.10 4.60 -0.78
CA ARG A 189 15.15 3.61 0.32
C ARG A 189 14.18 3.94 1.46
N GLY A 190 13.03 4.53 1.11
CA GLY A 190 11.97 4.90 2.03
C GLY A 190 12.17 6.21 2.79
N PHE A 191 13.16 7.02 2.41
CA PHE A 191 13.47 8.33 2.99
C PHE A 191 13.60 9.40 1.90
N LEU A 192 13.42 10.68 2.25
CA LEU A 192 13.48 11.83 1.33
C LEU A 192 14.85 12.01 0.66
#